data_AF-A0A5K0Z8Q0-F1
#
_entry.id   AF-A0A5K0Z8Q0-F1
#
_cell.length_a   1.000
_cell.length_b   1.000
_cell.length_c   1.000
_cell.angle_alpha   90.00
_cell.angle_beta   90.00
_cell.angle_gamma   90.00
#
_symmetry.space_group_name_H-M   'P 1'
#
loop_
_entity.id
_entity.type
_entity.pdbx_description
1 polymer ?
#
loop_
_entity_poly.entity_id
_entity_poly.type
_entity_poly.pdbx_seq_one_letter_code
_entity_poly.pdbx_strand_id
1 'polypeptide(L)' 'DTCNRKSNQQNLGTIKSSNLCAEIVEYSSPTETAVCNLASIALPRFVKEK' A
#
# COMPACT_ATOMS: atom_id res chain seq x y z
N ASP A 1 3.33 4.00 13.84
CA ASP A 1 4.59 4.77 13.66
C ASP A 1 5.37 4.40 12.41
N THR A 2 5.82 3.15 12.24
CA THR A 2 6.60 2.74 11.05
C THR A 2 5.91 3.04 9.72
N CYS A 3 4.59 2.83 9.62
CA CYS A 3 3.80 3.16 8.43
C CYS A 3 3.96 4.63 8.02
N ASN A 4 3.91 5.56 8.97
CA ASN A 4 4.03 6.99 8.70
C ASN A 4 5.47 7.42 8.38
N ARG A 5 6.47 6.88 9.10
CA ARG A 5 7.89 7.22 8.89
C ARG A 5 8.46 6.73 7.56
N LYS A 6 7.90 5.65 7.00
CA LYS A 6 8.41 5.01 5.77
C LYS A 6 7.51 5.20 4.56
N SER A 7 6.40 5.93 4.69
CA SER A 7 5.49 6.17 3.57
C SER A 7 5.99 7.32 2.71
N ASN A 8 5.95 7.13 1.38
CA ASN A 8 6.18 8.22 0.43
C ASN A 8 5.08 9.31 0.47
N GLN A 9 3.96 9.04 1.16
CA GLN A 9 2.87 10.01 1.38
C GLN A 9 2.96 10.75 2.73
N GLN A 10 4.10 10.68 3.44
CA GLN A 10 4.29 11.37 4.73
C GLN A 10 4.05 12.90 4.64
N ASN A 11 4.16 13.48 3.44
CA ASN A 11 3.91 14.89 3.15
C ASN A 11 2.42 15.27 3.12
N LEU A 12 1.50 14.31 3.00
CA LEU A 12 0.05 14.55 2.99
C LEU A 12 -0.54 14.61 4.41
N GLY A 13 0.17 14.03 5.39
CA GLY A 13 -0.20 14.01 6.80
C GLY A 13 -0.15 12.60 7.39
N THR A 14 -0.70 12.45 8.60
CA THR A 14 -0.68 11.17 9.30
C THR A 14 -1.70 10.18 8.74
N ILE A 15 -1.20 9.05 8.26
CA ILE A 15 -1.95 7.85 7.91
C ILE A 15 -2.50 7.22 9.19
N LYS A 16 -3.81 6.96 9.22
CA LYS A 16 -4.56 6.60 10.43
C LYS A 16 -4.98 5.13 10.50
N SER A 17 -4.95 4.41 9.37
CA SER A 17 -5.35 3.00 9.27
C SER A 17 -4.71 2.31 8.06
N SER A 18 -4.93 1.00 7.96
CA SER A 18 -4.70 0.21 6.75
C SER A 18 -6.06 -0.16 6.11
N ASN A 19 -6.08 -1.09 5.14
CA ASN A 19 -7.30 -1.70 4.59
C ASN A 19 -7.64 -3.04 5.30
N LEU A 20 -8.65 -3.75 4.79
CA LEU A 20 -9.12 -5.04 5.32
C LEU A 20 -8.02 -6.12 5.37
N CYS A 21 -7.18 -6.19 4.35
CA CYS A 21 -6.15 -7.22 4.21
C CYS A 21 -4.77 -6.79 4.77
N ALA A 22 -4.71 -5.61 5.40
CA ALA A 22 -3.54 -5.04 6.07
C ALA A 22 -2.30 -4.79 5.19
N GLU A 23 -2.45 -4.78 3.87
CA GLU A 23 -1.37 -4.58 2.89
C GLU A 23 -1.29 -3.13 2.35
N ILE A 24 -2.35 -2.34 2.50
CA ILE A 24 -2.41 -0.97 1.98
C ILE A 24 -2.16 0.07 3.07
N VAL A 25 -1.28 1.03 2.79
CA VAL A 25 -0.91 2.12 3.69
C VAL A 25 -0.96 3.44 2.92
N GLU A 26 -2.14 4.05 2.89
CA GLU A 26 -2.42 5.27 2.13
C GLU A 26 -3.10 6.32 3.03
N TYR A 27 -2.84 7.60 2.74
CA TYR A 27 -3.45 8.72 3.44
C TYR A 27 -4.95 8.80 3.16
N SER A 28 -5.74 9.09 4.20
CA SER A 28 -7.17 9.37 4.10
C SER A 28 -7.59 10.51 5.04
N SER A 29 -8.64 11.22 4.62
CA SER A 29 -9.20 12.38 5.31
C SER A 29 -10.74 12.37 5.20
N PRO A 30 -11.47 13.23 5.93
CA PRO A 30 -12.93 13.31 5.81
C PRO A 30 -13.44 13.62 4.40
N THR A 31 -12.61 14.21 3.53
CA THR A 31 -12.95 14.57 2.15
C THR A 31 -12.28 13.67 1.11
N GLU A 32 -11.41 12.75 1.51
CA GLU A 32 -10.63 11.90 0.62
C GLU A 32 -10.65 10.43 1.07
N THR A 33 -11.21 9.58 0.21
CA THR A 33 -11.18 8.14 0.39
C THR A 33 -10.03 7.56 -0.41
N ALA A 34 -9.07 6.93 0.28
CA ALA A 34 -7.98 6.19 -0.36
C ALA A 34 -8.52 4.94 -1.07
N VAL A 35 -7.98 4.62 -2.25
CA VAL A 35 -8.40 3.48 -3.07
C VAL A 35 -7.17 2.79 -3.64
N CYS A 36 -7.17 1.45 -3.62
CA CYS A 36 -6.08 0.67 -4.18
C CYS A 36 -6.52 -0.13 -5.41
N ASN A 37 -5.64 -0.19 -6.41
CA ASN A 37 -5.77 -1.06 -7.57
C ASN A 37 -4.71 -2.17 -7.48
N LEU A 38 -5.12 -3.42 -7.57
CA LEU A 38 -4.27 -4.58 -7.32
C LEU A 38 -4.13 -5.48 -8.55
N ALA A 39 -2.95 -6.07 -8.69
CA ALA A 39 -2.65 -7.18 -9.59
C ALA A 39 -1.54 -8.04 -8.98
N SER A 40 -1.41 -9.30 -9.39
CA SER A 40 -0.39 -10.22 -8.85
C SER A 40 0.44 -10.83 -9.97
N ILE A 41 1.76 -10.90 -9.76
CA ILE A 41 2.69 -11.51 -10.72
C ILE A 41 2.80 -13.00 -10.43
N ALA A 42 2.56 -13.84 -11.44
CA ALA A 42 2.78 -15.27 -11.35
C ALA A 42 4.28 -15.61 -11.43
N LEU A 43 5.00 -15.45 -10.31
CA LEU A 43 6.45 -15.68 -10.21
C LEU A 43 6.95 -17.01 -10.81
N PRO A 44 6.23 -18.15 -10.70
CA PRO A 44 6.67 -19.41 -11.30
C PRO A 44 6.86 -19.35 -12.82
N ARG A 45 6.18 -18.43 -13.53
CA ARG A 45 6.34 -18.25 -14.98
C ARG A 45 7.72 -17.73 -15.40
N PHE A 46 8.51 -17.23 -14.45
CA PHE A 46 9.83 -16.65 -14.71
C PHE A 46 10.99 -17.56 -14.28
N VAL A 47 10.71 -18.75 -13.74
CA VAL A 47 11.74 -19.75 -13.45
C VAL A 47 12.23 -20.35 -14.77
N LYS A 48 13.53 -20.27 -15.04
CA LYS A 48 14.18 -20.94 -16.17
C LYS A 48 14.88 -22.20 -15.66
N GLU A 49 14.72 -23.32 -16.38
CA GLU A 49 15.54 -24.51 -16.15
C GLU A 49 17.00 -24.18 -16.51
N LYS A 50 17.94 -24.71 -15.73
CA LYS A 50 19.39 -24.52 -15.94
C LYS A 50 19.92 -25.50 -16.95
#